data_AF-A0AA89C1X6-F1
#
_entry.id   AF-A0AA89C1X6-F1
#
_cell.length_a   1.000
_cell.length_b   1.000
_cell.length_c   1.000
_cell.angle_alpha   90.00
_cell.angle_beta   90.00
_cell.angle_gamma   90.00
#
_symmetry.space_group_name_H-M   'P 1'
#
loop_
_entity.id
_entity.type
_entity.pdbx_description
1 polymer ?
#
loop_
_entity_poly.entity_id
_entity_poly.type
_entity_poly.pdbx_seq_one_letter_code
_entity_poly.pdbx_strand_id
1 'polypeptide(L)'
;MQSLGWPTLETRRKGARLILFYKILNGEASVTIPDYIRRSDVQTRQHHKDRFSRLSTSTDAYKYSFIPRTIVDWNQLPEEVIQAPSTEVFRERVWKSMV
;
A
#
# COMPACT_ATOMS: atom_id res chain seq x y z
N MET A 1 -15.18 23.32 6.08
CA MET A 1 -15.49 22.20 5.16
C MET A 1 -15.40 20.85 5.89
N GLN A 2 -16.07 20.71 7.04
CA GLN A 2 -16.04 19.51 7.90
C GLN A 2 -17.43 19.25 8.52
N SER A 3 -18.50 19.21 7.70
CA SER A 3 -19.87 19.06 8.20
C SER A 3 -20.53 17.72 7.86
N LEU A 4 -19.80 16.75 7.32
CA LEU A 4 -20.37 15.48 6.81
C LEU A 4 -19.76 14.22 7.44
N GLY A 5 -18.73 14.33 8.29
CA GLY A 5 -18.03 13.17 8.87
C GLY A 5 -17.28 12.31 7.84
N TRP A 6 -17.08 12.81 6.61
CA TRP A 6 -16.43 12.04 5.55
C TRP A 6 -14.92 12.02 5.69
N PRO A 7 -14.26 10.89 5.37
CA PRO A 7 -12.82 10.84 5.33
C PRO A 7 -12.27 11.84 4.30
N THR A 8 -11.13 12.43 4.62
CA THR A 8 -10.48 13.43 3.76
C THR A 8 -10.19 12.85 2.38
N LEU A 9 -10.04 13.73 1.37
CA LEU A 9 -9.64 13.29 0.03
C LEU A 9 -8.29 12.56 0.07
N GLU A 10 -7.38 13.00 0.94
CA GLU A 10 -6.09 12.36 1.14
C GLU A 10 -6.23 10.90 1.61
N THR A 11 -7.02 10.66 2.67
CA THR A 11 -7.28 9.31 3.19
C THR A 11 -7.88 8.41 2.12
N ARG A 12 -8.90 8.91 1.39
CA ARG A 12 -9.54 8.15 0.30
C ARG A 12 -8.56 7.80 -0.81
N ARG A 13 -7.67 8.74 -1.20
CA ARG A 13 -6.64 8.50 -2.23
C ARG A 13 -5.56 7.53 -1.77
N LYS A 14 -5.09 7.62 -0.52
CA LYS A 14 -4.12 6.68 0.07
C LYS A 14 -4.66 5.26 0.01
N GLY A 15 -5.93 5.10 0.39
CA GLY A 15 -6.64 3.86 0.30
C GLY A 15 -6.80 3.22 -1.06
N ALA A 16 -7.33 4.00 -2.02
CA ALA A 16 -7.48 3.54 -3.39
C ALA A 16 -6.14 3.06 -3.97
N ARG A 17 -5.04 3.74 -3.63
CA ARG A 17 -3.69 3.37 -4.02
C ARG A 17 -3.24 2.03 -3.43
N LEU A 18 -3.47 1.80 -2.13
CA LEU A 18 -3.14 0.53 -1.48
C LEU A 18 -3.97 -0.63 -2.04
N ILE A 19 -5.27 -0.42 -2.27
CA ILE A 19 -6.15 -1.44 -2.87
C ILE A 19 -5.68 -1.79 -4.29
N LEU A 20 -5.33 -0.81 -5.10
CA LEU A 20 -4.78 -1.06 -6.43
C LEU A 20 -3.47 -1.86 -6.37
N PHE A 21 -2.60 -1.53 -5.42
CA PHE A 21 -1.35 -2.25 -5.22
C PHE A 21 -1.58 -3.72 -4.80
N TYR A 22 -2.54 -3.98 -3.91
CA TYR A 22 -2.95 -5.33 -3.57
C TYR A 22 -3.46 -6.11 -4.78
N LYS A 23 -4.30 -5.49 -5.63
CA LYS A 23 -4.77 -6.11 -6.88
C LYS A 23 -3.62 -6.45 -7.83
N ILE A 24 -2.66 -5.53 -7.99
CA ILE A 24 -1.46 -5.76 -8.80
C ILE A 24 -0.68 -6.97 -8.29
N LEU A 25 -0.50 -7.10 -6.97
CA LEU A 25 0.22 -8.21 -6.36
C LEU A 25 -0.47 -9.57 -6.53
N ASN A 26 -1.80 -9.59 -6.56
CA ASN A 26 -2.60 -10.80 -6.74
C ASN A 26 -2.94 -11.09 -8.22
N GLY A 27 -2.42 -10.30 -9.17
CA GLY A 27 -2.69 -10.49 -10.60
C GLY A 27 -4.11 -10.10 -11.04
N GLU A 28 -4.86 -9.37 -10.20
CA GLU A 28 -6.21 -8.89 -10.48
C GLU A 28 -6.23 -7.56 -11.25
N ALA A 29 -5.05 -6.98 -11.52
CA ALA A 29 -4.90 -5.77 -12.32
C ALA A 29 -4.02 -6.05 -13.54
N SER A 30 -4.31 -5.39 -14.67
CA SER A 30 -3.52 -5.51 -15.91
C SER A 30 -2.12 -4.87 -15.84
N VAL A 31 -1.72 -4.36 -14.68
CA VAL A 31 -0.43 -3.72 -14.45
C VAL A 31 0.46 -4.69 -13.69
N THR A 32 1.67 -4.91 -14.19
CA THR A 32 2.69 -5.74 -13.52
C THR A 32 3.62 -4.86 -12.68
N ILE A 33 4.18 -5.44 -11.61
CA ILE A 33 5.25 -4.79 -10.86
C ILE A 33 6.55 -4.93 -11.64
N PRO A 34 7.30 -3.84 -11.87
CA PRO A 34 8.61 -3.92 -12.50
C PRO A 34 9.61 -4.75 -11.69
N ASP A 35 10.50 -5.49 -12.36
CA ASP A 35 11.45 -6.42 -11.73
C ASP A 35 12.45 -5.78 -10.75
N TYR A 36 12.67 -4.47 -10.87
CA TYR A 36 13.53 -3.73 -9.94
C TYR A 36 12.88 -3.53 -8.55
N ILE A 37 11.57 -3.74 -8.43
CA ILE A 37 10.84 -3.69 -7.16
C ILE A 37 10.95 -5.05 -6.47
N ARG A 38 11.89 -5.14 -5.54
CA ARG A 38 12.16 -6.38 -4.81
C ARG A 38 11.49 -6.39 -3.46
N ARG A 39 11.04 -7.57 -3.04
CA ARG A 39 10.68 -7.82 -1.65
C ARG A 39 11.92 -7.65 -0.77
N SER A 40 11.72 -7.20 0.46
CA SER A 40 12.80 -6.99 1.42
C SER A 40 13.14 -8.32 2.09
N ASP A 41 14.40 -8.75 1.98
CA ASP A 41 14.90 -9.97 2.64
C ASP A 41 15.17 -9.77 4.14
N VAL A 42 15.11 -8.52 4.62
CA VAL A 42 15.36 -8.18 6.01
C VAL A 42 14.19 -8.62 6.90
N GLN A 43 14.38 -9.75 7.61
CA GLN A 43 13.46 -10.19 8.65
C GLN A 43 13.86 -9.63 10.01
N THR A 44 13.09 -8.66 10.47
CA THR A 44 13.14 -8.13 11.84
C THR A 44 11.87 -8.54 12.58
N ARG A 45 11.99 -8.86 13.88
CA ARG A 45 10.93 -9.47 14.72
C ARG A 45 9.58 -8.73 14.77
N GLN A 46 9.48 -7.50 14.27
CA GLN A 46 8.28 -6.65 14.29
C GLN A 46 7.66 -6.40 12.91
N HIS A 47 8.12 -7.06 11.84
CA HIS A 47 7.72 -6.73 10.47
C HIS A 47 7.18 -7.95 9.71
N HIS A 48 6.12 -7.73 8.91
CA HIS A 48 5.51 -8.75 8.06
C HIS A 48 6.44 -9.16 6.90
N LYS A 49 6.25 -10.37 6.38
CA LYS A 49 7.12 -10.96 5.32
C LYS A 49 6.98 -10.28 3.96
N ASP A 50 5.80 -9.72 3.67
CA ASP A 50 5.48 -9.15 2.35
C ASP A 50 5.90 -7.68 2.18
N ARG A 51 7.04 -7.28 2.75
CA ARG A 51 7.57 -5.92 2.60
C ARG A 51 8.35 -5.75 1.31
N PHE A 52 8.36 -4.52 0.80
CA PHE A 52 9.19 -4.12 -0.32
C PHE A 52 10.38 -3.30 0.13
N SER A 53 11.51 -3.46 -0.56
CA SER A 53 12.69 -2.63 -0.36
C SER A 53 12.35 -1.17 -0.67
N ARG A 54 12.81 -0.25 0.19
CA ARG A 54 12.61 1.19 -0.04
C ARG A 54 13.38 1.61 -1.30
N LEU A 55 12.71 2.34 -2.17
CA LEU A 55 13.33 2.91 -3.36
C LEU A 55 14.04 4.21 -3.01
N SER A 56 15.25 4.39 -3.53
CA SER A 56 15.92 5.69 -3.49
C SER A 56 15.22 6.65 -4.45
N THR A 57 14.88 7.86 -3.98
CA THR A 57 14.17 8.86 -4.76
C THR A 57 14.95 10.16 -4.75
N SER A 58 15.47 10.58 -5.90
CA SER A 58 16.25 11.83 -6.05
C SER A 58 15.39 13.06 -6.35
N THR A 59 14.13 12.87 -6.75
CA THR A 59 13.20 13.96 -7.08
C THR A 59 11.86 13.77 -6.39
N ASP A 60 11.19 14.87 -6.07
CA ASP A 60 9.84 14.84 -5.49
C ASP A 60 8.82 14.25 -6.46
N ALA A 61 8.96 14.53 -7.76
CA ALA A 61 8.10 13.94 -8.78
C ALA A 61 8.11 12.41 -8.73
N TYR A 62 9.30 11.80 -8.60
CA TYR A 62 9.41 10.35 -8.46
C TYR A 62 8.96 9.88 -7.08
N LYS A 63 9.36 10.57 -6.00
CA LYS A 63 8.96 10.26 -4.62
C LYS A 63 7.46 10.19 -4.42
N TYR A 64 6.71 11.11 -5.04
CA TYR A 64 5.25 11.16 -4.95
C TYR A 64 4.53 10.41 -6.08
N SER A 65 5.27 9.79 -7.00
CA SER A 65 4.71 8.86 -7.99
C SER A 65 4.14 7.60 -7.31
N PHE A 66 3.40 6.79 -8.08
CA PHE A 66 2.62 5.69 -7.55
C PHE A 66 3.47 4.70 -6.71
N ILE A 67 4.52 4.10 -7.28
CA ILE A 67 5.22 2.99 -6.64
C ILE A 67 5.99 3.41 -5.36
N PRO A 68 6.89 4.41 -5.38
CA PRO A 68 7.69 4.76 -4.19
C PRO A 68 6.79 5.22 -3.04
N ARG A 69 5.75 6.00 -3.34
CA ARG A 69 4.79 6.46 -2.34
C ARG A 69 3.96 5.31 -1.76
N THR A 70 3.55 4.35 -2.59
CA THR A 70 2.74 3.21 -2.11
C THR A 70 3.55 2.25 -1.26
N ILE A 71 4.80 1.96 -1.63
CA ILE A 71 5.68 1.07 -0.86
C ILE A 71 5.85 1.57 0.58
N VAL A 72 5.97 2.88 0.77
CA VAL A 72 6.08 3.48 2.11
C VAL A 72 4.84 3.17 2.95
N ASP A 73 3.64 3.40 2.42
CA ASP A 73 2.39 3.13 3.13
C ASP A 73 2.15 1.62 3.31
N TRP A 74 2.43 0.80 2.30
CA TRP A 74 2.27 -0.65 2.33
C TRP A 74 3.11 -1.28 3.43
N ASN A 75 4.37 -0.87 3.54
CA ASN A 75 5.30 -1.37 4.55
C ASN A 75 4.95 -0.96 5.99
N GLN A 76 3.97 -0.09 6.18
CA GLN A 76 3.43 0.31 7.49
C GLN A 76 2.14 -0.45 7.84
N LEU A 77 1.58 -1.23 6.92
CA LEU A 77 0.36 -1.98 7.20
C LEU A 77 0.66 -3.15 8.15
N PRO A 78 -0.28 -3.45 9.08
CA PRO A 78 -0.22 -4.66 9.89
C PRO A 78 -0.26 -5.92 9.01
N GLU A 79 0.37 -6.99 9.47
CA GLU A 79 0.37 -8.28 8.78
C GLU A 79 -1.06 -8.80 8.56
N GLU A 80 -1.94 -8.60 9.54
CA GLU A 80 -3.36 -8.94 9.48
C GLU A 80 -4.08 -8.27 8.30
N VAL A 81 -3.70 -7.04 7.94
CA VAL A 81 -4.30 -6.34 6.80
C VAL A 81 -3.81 -6.95 5.49
N ILE A 82 -2.51 -7.23 5.40
CA ILE A 82 -1.86 -7.74 4.19
C ILE A 82 -2.27 -9.18 3.88
N GLN A 83 -2.38 -10.03 4.91
CA GLN A 83 -2.85 -11.43 4.81
C GLN A 83 -4.38 -11.52 4.63
N ALA A 84 -5.01 -10.52 4.01
CA ALA A 84 -6.40 -10.61 3.61
C ALA A 84 -6.58 -11.68 2.52
N PRO A 85 -7.63 -12.51 2.59
CA PRO A 85 -7.86 -13.59 1.63
C PRO A 85 -8.45 -13.12 0.29
N SER A 86 -8.98 -11.90 0.22
CA SER A 86 -9.51 -11.31 -1.02
C SER A 86 -9.35 -9.79 -1.01
N THR A 87 -9.48 -9.18 -2.18
CA THR A 87 -9.46 -7.73 -2.36
C THR A 87 -10.55 -7.01 -1.57
N GLU A 88 -11.74 -7.60 -1.43
CA GLU A 88 -12.86 -7.04 -0.67
C GLU A 88 -12.51 -6.99 0.82
N VAL A 89 -12.00 -8.10 1.36
CA VAL A 89 -11.56 -8.17 2.76
C VAL A 89 -10.39 -7.22 3.01
N PHE A 90 -9.45 -7.13 2.07
CA PHE A 90 -8.34 -6.18 2.15
C PHE A 90 -8.85 -4.73 2.23
N ARG A 91 -9.76 -4.36 1.33
CA ARG A 91 -10.38 -3.02 1.29
C ARG A 91 -11.03 -2.67 2.62
N GLU A 92 -11.79 -3.58 3.21
CA GLU A 92 -12.43 -3.36 4.50
C GLU A 92 -11.42 -3.16 5.63
N ARG A 93 -10.38 -4.02 5.69
CA ARG A 93 -9.31 -3.93 6.71
C ARG A 93 -8.52 -2.63 6.59
N VAL A 94 -8.17 -2.23 5.36
CA VAL A 94 -7.51 -0.95 5.11
C VAL A 94 -8.38 0.21 5.56
N TRP A 95 -9.70 0.17 5.30
CA TRP A 95 -10.62 1.24 5.74
C TRP A 95 -10.68 1.34 7.26
N LYS A 96 -10.78 0.19 7.94
CA LYS A 96 -10.77 0.15 9.41
C LYS A 96 -9.46 0.66 10.01
N SER A 97 -8.32 0.48 9.34
CA SER A 97 -7.02 1.01 9.82
C SER A 97 -6.81 2.51 9.59
N MET A 98 -7.67 3.17 8.81
CA MET A 98 -7.53 4.57 8.39
C MET A 98 -8.50 5.54 9.08
N VAL A 99 -9.49 5.00 9.80
CA VAL A 99 -10.49 5.74 10.58
C VAL A 99 -10.17 5.57 12.04
#